data_AF-A0A351TJV6-F1
#
_entry.id   AF-A0A351TJV6-F1
#
_cell.length_a   1.000
_cell.length_b   1.000
_cell.length_c   1.000
_cell.angle_alpha   90.00
_cell.angle_beta   90.00
_cell.angle_gamma   90.00
#
_symmetry.space_group_name_H-M   'P 1'
#
loop_
_entity.id
_entity.type
_entity.pdbx_description
1 polymer ?
#
loop_
_entity_poly.entity_id
_entity_poly.type
_entity_poly.pdbx_seq_one_letter_code
_entity_poly.pdbx_strand_id
1 'polypeptide(L)' 'VLQKVLDEEGAVLKEKEHFVYVDELAESSVNLGVRCWLSMNDYWPGKWRLTENVKYALDEAGIEIPY' A
#
# COMPACT_ATOMS: atom_id res chain seq x y z
N VAL A 1 -4.07 3.67 7.77
CA VAL A 1 -4.39 4.10 6.39
C VAL A 1 -4.04 3.00 5.40
N LEU A 2 -2.75 2.66 5.25
CA LEU A 2 -2.28 1.63 4.31
C LEU A 2 -2.92 0.23 4.52
N GLN A 3 -3.11 -0.19 5.78
CA GLN A 3 -3.82 -1.45 6.06
C GLN A 3 -5.28 -1.44 5.57
N LYS A 4 -5.98 -0.30 5.62
CA LYS A 4 -7.36 -0.20 5.12
C LYS A 4 -7.41 -0.37 3.60
N VAL A 5 -6.48 0.25 2.88
CA VAL A 5 -6.37 0.11 1.41
C VAL A 5 -6.12 -1.35 1.01
N LEU A 6 -5.27 -2.06 1.76
CA LEU A 6 -5.05 -3.50 1.55
C LEU A 6 -6.30 -4.33 1.80
N ASP A 7 -7.09 -3.95 2.80
CA ASP A 7 -8.35 -4.62 3.12
C ASP A 7 -9.46 -4.31 2.10
N GLU A 8 -9.46 -3.14 1.49
CA GLU A 8 -10.45 -2.77 0.47
C GLU A 8 -10.12 -3.35 -0.90
N GLU A 9 -8.85 -3.67 -1.17
CA GLU A 9 -8.42 -4.24 -2.44
C GLU A 9 -8.80 -5.72 -2.56
N GLY A 10 -9.85 -6.01 -3.33
CA GLY A 10 -10.36 -7.36 -3.52
C GLY A 10 -9.39 -8.34 -4.22
N ALA A 11 -8.37 -7.83 -4.90
CA ALA A 11 -7.34 -8.66 -5.54
C ALA A 11 -6.29 -9.20 -4.54
N VAL A 12 -6.24 -8.64 -3.32
CA VAL A 12 -5.29 -9.06 -2.28
C VAL A 12 -5.76 -10.35 -1.63
N LEU A 13 -4.88 -11.35 -1.62
CA LEU A 13 -5.11 -12.64 -0.97
C LEU A 13 -4.99 -12.47 0.55
N LYS A 14 -6.09 -12.11 1.20
CA LYS A 14 -6.18 -11.88 2.66
C LYS A 14 -5.88 -13.11 3.51
N GLU A 15 -6.00 -14.30 2.93
CA GLU A 15 -5.63 -15.56 3.59
C GLU A 15 -4.11 -15.69 3.81
N LYS A 16 -3.30 -14.92 3.06
CA LYS A 16 -1.84 -14.88 3.21
C LYS A 16 -1.40 -13.69 4.06
N GLU A 17 -0.28 -13.86 4.73
CA GLU A 17 0.32 -12.78 5.51
C GLU A 17 0.65 -11.57 4.63
N HIS A 18 0.20 -10.41 5.11
CA HIS A 18 0.43 -9.10 4.52
C HIS A 18 0.93 -8.18 5.63
N PHE A 19 1.90 -7.34 5.31
CA PHE A 19 2.61 -6.52 6.28
C PHE A 19 2.70 -5.09 5.78
N VAL A 20 2.46 -4.17 6.70
CA VAL A 20 2.82 -2.76 6.55
C VAL A 20 3.87 -2.49 7.62
N TYR A 21 5.06 -2.07 7.21
CA TYR A 21 6.18 -1.81 8.10
C TYR A 21 6.90 -0.52 7.72
N VAL A 22 7.60 0.07 8.68
CA VAL A 22 8.53 1.17 8.42
C VAL A 22 9.85 0.53 8.01
N ASP A 23 10.26 0.77 6.77
CA ASP A 23 11.52 0.26 6.23
C ASP A 23 12.69 1.09 6.75
N GLU A 24 12.59 2.41 6.63
CA GLU A 24 13.60 3.34 7.16
C GLU A 24 13.03 4.73 7.44
N LEU A 25 13.72 5.46 8.33
CA LEU A 25 13.53 6.89 8.56
C LEU A 25 14.63 7.62 7.80
N ALA A 26 14.33 8.02 6.57
CA ALA A 26 15.27 8.75 5.72
C ALA A 26 15.38 10.23 6.16
N GLU A 27 16.32 10.98 5.57
CA GLU A 27 16.58 12.37 5.96
C GLU A 27 15.37 13.31 5.83
N SER A 28 14.50 13.08 4.84
CA SER A 28 13.32 13.92 4.57
C SER A 28 12.04 13.10 4.32
N SER A 29 12.03 11.81 4.65
CA SER A 29 10.86 10.94 4.45
C SER A 29 10.83 9.76 5.42
N VAL A 30 9.64 9.21 5.64
CA VAL A 30 9.47 7.91 6.28
C VAL A 30 9.15 6.90 5.18
N ASN A 31 10.05 5.96 4.95
CA ASN A 31 9.87 4.95 3.91
C ASN A 31 9.05 3.80 4.50
N LEU A 32 7.86 3.61 3.95
CA LEU A 32 6.92 2.58 4.36
C LEU A 32 6.94 1.44 3.35
N GLY A 33 7.25 0.24 3.83
CA GLY A 33 7.16 -1.00 3.07
C GLY A 33 5.77 -1.61 3.19
N VAL A 34 5.18 -1.99 2.05
CA VAL A 34 3.93 -2.74 2.00
C VAL A 34 4.17 -4.06 1.28
N ARG A 35 3.91 -5.17 1.97
CA ARG A 35 4.03 -6.52 1.42
C ARG A 35 2.66 -7.18 1.42
N CYS A 36 2.18 -7.56 0.24
CA CYS A 36 0.92 -8.28 0.08
C CYS A 36 1.03 -9.31 -1.04
N TRP A 37 0.06 -10.22 -1.09
CA TRP A 37 -0.03 -11.24 -2.13
C TRP A 37 -1.21 -10.94 -3.03
N LEU A 38 -1.00 -11.00 -4.34
CA LEU A 38 -2.03 -10.80 -5.36
C LEU A 38 -2.19 -12.10 -6.16
N SER A 39 -3.39 -12.34 -6.67
CA SER A 39 -3.65 -13.40 -7.64
C SER A 39 -2.84 -13.18 -8.92
N MET A 40 -2.35 -14.25 -9.56
CA MET A 40 -1.49 -14.14 -10.74
C MET A 40 -2.17 -13.41 -11.91
N ASN A 41 -3.49 -13.60 -12.08
CA ASN A 41 -4.27 -12.94 -13.13
C ASN A 41 -4.42 -11.43 -12.91
N ASP A 42 -4.47 -11.00 -11.65
CA ASP A 42 -4.74 -9.61 -11.25
C ASP A 42 -3.50 -8.89 -10.73
N TYR A 43 -2.32 -9.50 -10.84
CA TYR A 43 -1.09 -8.96 -10.25
C TYR A 43 -0.78 -7.53 -10.74
N TRP A 44 -0.78 -7.33 -12.06
CA TRP A 44 -0.52 -6.01 -12.66
C TRP A 44 -1.62 -4.98 -12.38
N PRO A 45 -2.90 -5.25 -12.73
CA PRO A 45 -3.96 -4.28 -12.49
C PRO A 45 -4.17 -4.01 -10.99
N GLY A 46 -4.05 -5.02 -10.14
CA GLY A 46 -4.13 -4.89 -8.69
C GLY A 46 -2.98 -4.07 -8.11
N LYS A 47 -1.74 -4.27 -8.58
CA LYS A 47 -0.59 -3.45 -8.16
C LYS A 47 -0.79 -1.97 -8.49
N TRP A 48 -1.28 -1.65 -9.70
CA TRP A 48 -1.51 -0.25 -10.10
C TRP A 48 -2.60 0.41 -9.26
N ARG A 49 -3.76 -0.25 -9.13
CA ARG A 49 -4.87 0.23 -8.29
C ARG A 49 -4.45 0.44 -6.84
N LEU A 50 -3.71 -0.51 -6.28
CA LEU A 50 -3.23 -0.42 -4.90
C LEU A 50 -2.28 0.76 -4.72
N THR A 51 -1.43 1.05 -5.71
CA THR A 51 -0.54 2.22 -5.67
C THR A 51 -1.34 3.54 -5.74
N GLU A 52 -2.34 3.64 -6.61
CA GLU A 52 -3.22 4.81 -6.72
C GLU A 52 -4.05 5.02 -5.46
N ASN A 53 -4.68 3.96 -4.95
CA ASN A 53 -5.48 3.99 -3.73
C ASN A 53 -4.63 4.34 -2.51
N VAL A 54 -3.37 3.89 -2.45
CA VAL A 54 -2.44 4.32 -1.41
C VAL A 54 -2.22 5.83 -1.48
N LYS A 55 -2.03 6.42 -2.67
CA LYS A 55 -1.89 7.87 -2.82
C LYS A 55 -3.14 8.61 -2.33
N TYR A 56 -4.32 8.20 -2.79
CA TYR A 56 -5.57 8.82 -2.38
C TYR A 56 -5.82 8.73 -0.88
N ALA A 57 -5.60 7.56 -0.28
CA ALA A 57 -5.80 7.36 1.15
C ALA A 57 -4.79 8.16 2.00
N LEU A 58 -3.55 8.34 1.52
CA LEU A 58 -2.57 9.21 2.18
C LEU A 58 -2.98 10.69 2.08
N ASP A 59 -3.43 11.14 0.92
CA ASP A 59 -3.92 12.51 0.72
C ASP A 59 -5.15 12.82 1.59
N GLU A 60 -6.13 11.92 1.63
CA GLU A 60 -7.32 12.06 2.48
C GLU A 60 -6.98 12.06 3.98
N ALA A 61 -5.92 11.36 4.37
CA ALA A 61 -5.41 11.37 5.73
C ALA A 61 -4.55 12.60 6.07
N GLY A 62 -4.30 13.49 5.09
CA GLY A 62 -3.45 14.67 5.25
C GLY A 62 -1.95 14.33 5.37
N ILE A 63 -1.53 13.18 4.85
CA ILE A 63 -0.12 12.75 4.86
C ILE A 63 0.51 13.16 3.53
N GLU A 64 1.36 14.19 3.57
CA GLU A 64 2.09 14.65 2.38
C GLU A 64 3.25 13.70 2.03
N ILE A 65 3.42 13.45 0.73
CA ILE A 65 4.58 12.73 0.20
C ILE A 65 5.66 13.77 -0.13
N PRO A 66 6.81 13.77 0.58
CA PRO A 66 7.89 14.71 0.31
C PRO A 66 8.49 14.47 -1.09
N TYR A 67 8.98 15.55 -1.72
CA TYR A 67 9.61 15.56 -3.05
C TYR A 67 11.06 15.07 -3.05
#